data_AF-A0A7J4JQN7-F1
#
_entry.id   AF-A0A7J4JQN7-F1
#
_cell.length_a   1.000
_cell.length_b   1.000
_cell.length_c   1.000
_cell.angle_alpha   90.00
_cell.angle_beta   90.00
_cell.angle_gamma   90.00
#
_symmetry.space_group_name_H-M   'P 1'
#
loop_
_entity.id
_entity.type
_entity.pdbx_description
1 polymer ?
#
loop_
_entity_poly.entity_id
_entity_poly.type
_entity_poly.pdbx_seq_one_letter_code
_entity_poly.pdbx_strand_id
1 'polypeptide(L)'
;MMLVFPDFFRQFKQKRRLAEMERDLPLLLRSIAVDLQFKTPFEQSLRNASVGYGVLSEEFSKISSDVKLGLSVPEALRRFGQRSDCVAVKRAVAQLVFSYENGFASQGIRKLADELVQQQRIKSREFAAKQAFFGLMFITLSTIVPALFSAFVIVGSVFLDFTFSSSDVWIAFAVLFPALDFTVLYYLSEAKPKVL
;
A
#
# COMPACT_ATOMS: atom_id res chain seq x y z
N MET A 1 -13.78 -29.02 -4.99
CA MET A 1 -13.56 -27.57 -5.20
C MET A 1 -14.23 -26.75 -4.06
N MET A 2 -13.95 -27.06 -2.79
CA MET A 2 -14.67 -26.44 -1.65
C MET A 2 -13.76 -26.07 -0.46
N LEU A 3 -12.43 -26.23 -0.59
CA LEU A 3 -11.45 -25.94 0.48
C LEU A 3 -10.62 -24.66 0.25
N VAL A 4 -10.82 -23.92 -0.84
CA VAL A 4 -10.01 -22.74 -1.19
C VAL A 4 -10.57 -21.43 -0.59
N PHE A 5 -11.87 -21.41 -0.26
CA PHE A 5 -12.54 -20.23 0.28
C PHE A 5 -12.01 -19.75 1.65
N PRO A 6 -11.75 -20.61 2.66
CA PRO A 6 -11.29 -20.16 3.97
C PRO A 6 -9.91 -19.48 3.92
N ASP A 7 -9.00 -20.02 3.10
CA ASP A 7 -7.63 -19.53 2.99
C ASP A 7 -7.55 -18.17 2.31
N PHE A 8 -8.39 -17.93 1.30
CA PHE A 8 -8.46 -16.63 0.62
C PHE A 8 -8.90 -15.50 1.58
N PHE A 9 -9.96 -15.73 2.36
CA PHE A 9 -10.44 -14.76 3.36
C PHE A 9 -9.38 -14.48 4.43
N ARG A 10 -8.66 -15.52 4.89
CA ARG A 10 -7.58 -15.37 5.87
C ARG A 10 -6.42 -14.53 5.34
N GLN A 11 -5.96 -14.82 4.12
CA GLN A 11 -4.87 -14.07 3.49
C GLN A 11 -5.25 -12.60 3.27
N PHE A 12 -6.49 -12.33 2.85
CA PHE A 12 -6.96 -10.97 2.63
C PHE A 12 -7.02 -10.17 3.93
N LYS A 13 -7.52 -10.78 5.02
CA LYS A 13 -7.55 -10.17 6.35
C LYS A 13 -6.15 -9.88 6.88
N GLN A 14 -5.21 -10.80 6.69
CA GLN A 14 -3.81 -10.62 7.09
C GLN A 14 -3.15 -9.48 6.30
N LYS A 15 -3.32 -9.45 4.96
CA LYS A 15 -2.81 -8.36 4.13
C LYS A 15 -3.36 -7.00 4.53
N ARG A 16 -4.67 -6.92 4.84
CA ARG A 16 -5.28 -5.67 5.31
C ARG A 16 -4.68 -5.22 6.64
N ARG A 17 -4.53 -6.15 7.58
CA ARG A 17 -3.90 -5.88 8.88
C ARG A 17 -2.46 -5.38 8.74
N LEU A 18 -1.67 -5.97 7.84
CA LEU A 18 -0.30 -5.52 7.57
C LEU A 18 -0.26 -4.12 6.95
N ALA A 19 -1.17 -3.82 6.02
CA ALA A 19 -1.27 -2.50 5.42
C ALA A 19 -1.67 -1.42 6.45
N GLU A 20 -2.61 -1.73 7.35
CA GLU A 20 -2.99 -0.85 8.47
C GLU A 20 -1.79 -0.58 9.39
N MET A 21 -1.01 -1.61 9.74
CA MET A 21 0.21 -1.45 10.53
C MET A 21 1.26 -0.61 9.79
N GLU A 22 1.53 -0.86 8.51
CA GLU A 22 2.50 -0.06 7.73
C GLU A 22 2.08 1.41 7.58
N ARG A 23 0.78 1.68 7.50
CA ARG A 23 0.24 3.04 7.39
C ARG A 23 0.46 3.83 8.67
N ASP A 24 0.13 3.24 9.81
CA ASP A 24 0.06 3.96 11.09
C ASP A 24 1.42 3.97 11.84
N LEU A 25 2.34 3.05 11.49
CA LEU A 25 3.65 2.92 12.13
C LEU A 25 4.50 4.20 12.17
N PRO A 26 4.62 4.99 11.10
CA PRO A 26 5.48 6.17 11.13
C PRO A 26 4.96 7.23 12.11
N LEU A 27 3.63 7.39 12.23
CA LEU A 27 3.01 8.31 13.17
C LEU A 27 3.25 7.86 14.61
N LEU A 28 3.09 6.57 14.89
CA LEU A 28 3.37 5.99 16.20
C LEU A 28 4.84 6.19 16.59
N LEU A 29 5.79 5.87 15.70
CA LEU A 29 7.22 6.05 15.96
C LEU A 29 7.58 7.52 16.19
N ARG A 30 6.96 8.43 15.45
CA ARG A 30 7.16 9.87 15.65
C ARG A 30 6.68 10.30 17.04
N SER A 31 5.53 9.79 17.50
CA SER A 31 5.03 10.06 18.85
C SER A 31 5.99 9.55 19.92
N ILE A 32 6.47 8.31 19.80
CA ILE A 32 7.46 7.77 20.75
C ILE A 32 8.74 8.61 20.74
N ALA A 33 9.25 8.98 19.57
CA ALA A 33 10.45 9.81 19.48
C ALA A 33 10.27 11.17 20.17
N VAL A 34 9.09 11.78 20.05
CA VAL A 34 8.73 13.03 20.72
C VAL A 34 8.65 12.83 22.23
N ASP A 35 7.96 11.80 22.71
CA ASP A 35 7.87 11.49 24.14
C ASP A 35 9.26 11.33 24.77
N LEU A 36 10.15 10.59 24.11
CA LEU A 36 11.53 10.39 24.56
C LEU A 36 12.38 11.68 24.49
N GLN A 37 12.15 12.53 23.49
CA GLN A 37 12.81 13.84 23.40
C GLN A 37 12.43 14.73 24.60
N PHE A 38 11.21 14.62 25.10
CA PHE A 38 10.73 15.29 26.31
C PHE A 38 11.05 14.54 27.61
N LYS A 39 11.95 13.54 27.57
CA LYS A 39 12.38 12.73 28.72
C LYS A 39 11.24 11.97 29.40
N THR A 40 10.16 11.67 28.68
CA THR A 40 9.11 10.78 29.16
C THR A 40 9.71 9.38 29.39
N PRO A 41 9.41 8.71 30.51
CA PRO A 41 9.86 7.34 30.74
C PRO A 41 9.44 6.42 29.59
N PHE A 42 10.33 5.54 29.13
CA PHE A 42 10.10 4.75 27.92
C PHE A 42 8.85 3.87 28.03
N GLU A 43 8.59 3.30 29.20
CA GLU A 43 7.39 2.51 29.48
C GLU A 43 6.12 3.36 29.38
N GLN A 44 6.19 4.64 29.75
CA GLN A 44 5.07 5.57 29.57
C GLN A 44 4.87 5.90 28.10
N SER A 45 5.94 6.10 27.32
CA SER A 45 5.85 6.30 25.87
C SER A 45 5.22 5.09 25.15
N LEU A 46 5.55 3.86 25.57
CA LEU A 46 4.91 2.64 25.06
C LEU A 46 3.42 2.55 25.43
N ARG A 47 3.05 2.99 26.64
CA ARG A 47 1.65 3.09 27.06
C ARG A 47 0.89 4.13 26.23
N ASN A 48 1.49 5.30 25.98
CA ASN A 48 0.89 6.33 25.12
C ASN A 48 0.64 5.80 23.70
N ALA A 49 1.57 5.01 23.16
CA ALA A 49 1.42 4.35 21.86
C ALA A 49 0.30 3.29 21.80
N SER A 50 -0.30 2.92 22.94
CA SER A 50 -1.40 1.95 23.01
C SER A 50 -2.77 2.56 22.66
N VAL A 51 -2.83 3.83 22.24
CA VAL A 51 -4.06 4.53 21.85
C VAL A 51 -3.84 5.32 20.56
N GLY A 52 -4.81 5.28 19.63
CA GLY A 52 -4.84 6.17 18.46
C GLY A 52 -4.15 5.67 17.17
N TYR A 53 -3.64 4.44 17.15
CA TYR A 53 -2.88 3.85 16.01
C TYR A 53 -3.44 2.49 15.55
N GLY A 54 -4.76 2.30 15.68
CA GLY A 54 -5.47 1.12 15.18
C GLY A 54 -4.87 -0.20 15.68
N VAL A 55 -4.51 -1.09 14.74
CA VAL A 55 -3.93 -2.41 15.04
C VAL A 55 -2.64 -2.32 15.85
N LEU A 56 -1.83 -1.28 15.63
CA LEU A 56 -0.59 -1.12 16.39
C LEU A 56 -0.87 -0.80 17.85
N SER A 57 -1.91 -0.01 18.15
CA SER A 57 -2.30 0.29 19.53
C SER A 57 -2.66 -0.97 20.31
N GLU A 58 -3.35 -1.93 19.69
CA GLU A 58 -3.64 -3.23 20.32
C GLU A 58 -2.36 -4.00 20.64
N GLU A 59 -1.38 -4.00 19.72
CA GLU A 59 -0.11 -4.70 19.94
C GLU A 59 0.76 -3.99 20.98
N PHE A 60 0.79 -2.66 21.02
CA PHE A 60 1.49 -1.89 22.06
C PHE A 60 0.85 -2.02 23.44
N SER A 61 -0.47 -2.23 23.50
CA SER A 61 -1.17 -2.57 24.75
C SER A 61 -0.73 -3.93 25.30
N LYS A 62 -0.50 -4.92 24.42
CA LYS A 62 0.09 -6.22 24.81
C LYS A 62 1.52 -6.06 25.30
N ILE A 63 2.35 -5.26 24.61
CA ILE A 63 3.73 -4.97 25.05
C ILE A 63 3.72 -4.32 26.44
N SER A 64 2.86 -3.33 26.66
CA SER A 64 2.71 -2.68 27.97
C SER A 64 2.26 -3.65 29.06
N SER A 65 1.41 -4.62 28.71
CA SER A 65 0.95 -5.67 29.62
C SER A 65 2.06 -6.66 29.95
N ASP A 66 2.83 -7.11 28.95
CA ASP A 66 4.00 -7.98 29.13
C ASP A 66 5.02 -7.34 30.10
N VAL A 67 5.29 -6.03 29.93
CA VAL A 67 6.19 -5.28 30.82
C VAL A 67 5.63 -5.20 32.25
N LYS A 68 4.32 -4.96 32.42
CA LYS A 68 3.67 -4.98 33.74
C LYS A 68 3.76 -6.35 34.43
N LEU A 69 3.79 -7.43 33.66
CA LEU A 69 3.95 -8.81 34.14
C LEU A 69 5.41 -9.17 34.46
N GLY A 70 6.34 -8.22 34.37
CA GLY A 70 7.73 -8.39 34.76
C GLY A 70 8.69 -8.71 33.61
N LEU A 71 8.24 -8.71 32.35
CA LEU A 71 9.17 -8.81 31.22
C LEU A 71 9.99 -7.51 31.08
N SER A 72 11.24 -7.64 30.67
CA SER A 72 12.04 -6.49 30.28
C SER A 72 11.47 -5.86 29.00
N VAL A 73 11.57 -4.53 28.89
CA VAL A 73 11.12 -3.80 27.70
C VAL A 73 11.74 -4.34 26.40
N PRO A 74 13.06 -4.61 26.32
CA PRO A 74 13.66 -5.23 25.14
C PRO A 74 13.02 -6.57 24.77
N GLU A 75 12.74 -7.43 25.75
CA GLU A 75 12.16 -8.75 25.53
C GLU A 75 10.70 -8.66 25.03
N ALA A 76 9.89 -7.79 25.64
CA ALA A 76 8.51 -7.56 25.21
C ALA A 76 8.44 -7.03 23.75
N LEU A 77 9.33 -6.09 23.40
CA LEU A 77 9.46 -5.58 22.03
C LEU A 77 9.90 -6.67 21.05
N ARG A 78 10.92 -7.47 21.40
CA ARG A 78 11.40 -8.57 20.56
C ARG A 78 10.30 -9.61 20.29
N ARG A 79 9.52 -9.99 21.32
CA ARG A 79 8.35 -10.87 21.16
C ARG A 79 7.33 -10.29 20.20
N PHE A 80 7.04 -8.99 20.28
CA PHE A 80 6.18 -8.32 19.29
C PHE A 80 6.74 -8.41 17.87
N GLY A 81 8.04 -8.14 17.69
CA GLY A 81 8.70 -8.24 16.39
C GLY A 81 8.68 -9.65 15.79
N GLN A 82 8.79 -10.70 16.62
CA GLN A 82 8.73 -12.09 16.18
C GLN A 82 7.33 -12.52 15.70
N ARG A 83 6.27 -11.99 16.34
CA ARG A 83 4.87 -12.29 15.98
C ARG A 83 4.36 -11.50 14.77
N SER A 84 5.04 -10.42 14.41
CA SER A 84 4.63 -9.54 13.30
C SER A 84 5.20 -10.03 11.97
N ASP A 85 4.36 -10.14 10.94
CA ASP A 85 4.83 -10.40 9.57
C ASP A 85 5.25 -9.12 8.84
N CYS A 86 5.05 -7.94 9.45
CA CYS A 86 5.38 -6.67 8.83
C CYS A 86 6.88 -6.36 8.98
N VAL A 87 7.58 -6.23 7.85
CA VAL A 87 9.02 -5.93 7.80
C VAL A 87 9.34 -4.57 8.44
N ALA A 88 8.51 -3.56 8.19
CA ALA A 88 8.68 -2.23 8.78
C ALA A 88 8.58 -2.28 10.31
N VAL A 89 7.68 -3.10 10.85
CA VAL A 89 7.53 -3.33 12.30
C VAL A 89 8.77 -4.02 12.88
N LYS A 90 9.33 -5.03 12.20
CA LYS A 90 10.57 -5.69 12.66
C LYS A 90 11.73 -4.70 12.76
N ARG A 91 11.89 -3.82 11.75
CA ARG A 91 12.88 -2.73 11.76
C ARG A 91 12.63 -1.74 12.91
N ALA A 92 11.37 -1.36 13.10
CA ALA A 92 10.96 -0.47 14.19
C ALA A 92 11.28 -1.05 15.57
N VAL A 93 10.96 -2.32 15.79
CA VAL A 93 11.28 -3.05 17.03
C VAL A 93 12.79 -3.02 17.30
N ALA A 94 13.61 -3.36 16.30
CA ALA A 94 15.06 -3.32 16.46
C ALA A 94 15.57 -1.92 16.86
N GLN A 95 15.01 -0.87 16.25
CA GLN A 95 15.38 0.51 16.56
C GLN A 95 14.91 0.95 17.96
N LEU A 96 13.72 0.51 18.40
CA LEU A 96 13.19 0.78 19.73
C LEU A 96 14.01 0.08 20.82
N VAL A 97 14.37 -1.19 20.60
CA VAL A 97 15.26 -1.96 21.49
C VAL A 97 16.62 -1.28 21.60
N PHE A 98 17.22 -0.93 20.46
CA PHE A 98 18.50 -0.22 20.44
C PHE A 98 18.43 1.12 21.18
N SER A 99 17.35 1.89 20.97
CA SER A 99 17.13 3.16 21.68
C SER A 99 17.04 2.96 23.19
N TYR A 100 16.31 1.95 23.64
CA TYR A 100 16.18 1.62 25.07
C TYR A 100 17.53 1.24 25.69
N GLU A 101 18.28 0.36 25.04
CA GLU A 101 19.60 -0.11 25.51
C GLU A 101 20.67 1.00 25.52
N ASN A 102 20.53 2.02 24.67
CA ASN A 102 21.50 3.12 24.51
C ASN A 102 21.02 4.44 25.13
N GLY A 103 20.29 4.39 26.25
CA GLY A 103 19.93 5.60 27.02
C GLY A 103 18.82 6.46 26.39
N PHE A 104 17.84 5.82 25.76
CA PHE A 104 16.62 6.45 25.21
C PHE A 104 16.85 7.40 24.04
N ALA A 105 17.80 7.08 23.16
CA ALA A 105 18.13 7.89 22.00
C ALA A 105 16.95 7.99 21.00
N SER A 106 16.30 9.15 20.91
CA SER A 106 15.12 9.36 20.06
C SER A 106 15.43 9.62 18.59
N GLN A 107 16.65 10.05 18.26
CA GLN A 107 17.04 10.46 16.90
C GLN A 107 16.92 9.33 15.88
N GLY A 108 17.33 8.11 16.23
CA GLY A 108 17.23 6.96 15.33
C GLY A 108 15.79 6.54 15.05
N ILE A 109 14.92 6.61 16.07
CA ILE A 109 13.48 6.35 15.92
C ILE A 109 12.85 7.39 14.99
N ARG A 110 13.17 8.67 15.19
CA ARG A 110 12.68 9.77 14.34
C ARG A 110 13.14 9.62 12.89
N LYS A 111 14.43 9.30 12.68
CA LYS A 111 14.98 9.07 11.34
C LYS A 111 14.27 7.92 10.62
N LEU A 112 14.00 6.82 11.33
CA LEU A 112 13.23 5.71 10.77
C LEU A 112 11.78 6.13 10.43
N ALA A 113 11.12 6.91 11.30
CA ALA A 113 9.78 7.43 11.01
C ALA A 113 9.78 8.30 9.75
N ASP A 114 10.74 9.22 9.61
CA ASP A 114 10.87 10.08 8.43
C ASP A 114 11.19 9.27 7.15
N GLU A 115 12.01 8.20 7.26
CA GLU A 115 12.26 7.26 6.16
C GLU A 115 10.98 6.56 5.70
N LEU A 116 10.18 6.05 6.63
CA LEU A 116 8.93 5.37 6.30
C LEU A 116 7.90 6.34 5.68
N VAL A 117 7.82 7.58 6.16
CA VAL A 117 6.98 8.62 5.52
C VAL A 117 7.46 8.93 4.11
N GLN A 118 8.77 9.04 3.89
CA GLN A 118 9.33 9.22 2.54
C GLN A 118 8.98 8.03 1.63
N GLN A 119 9.10 6.81 2.12
CA GLN A 119 8.71 5.61 1.36
C GLN A 119 7.22 5.62 1.01
N GLN A 120 6.34 5.99 1.94
CA GLN A 120 4.90 6.15 1.67
C GLN A 120 4.64 7.22 0.60
N ARG A 121 5.34 8.36 0.65
CA ARG A 121 5.24 9.42 -0.36
C ARG A 121 5.71 8.97 -1.73
N ILE A 122 6.82 8.23 -1.81
CA ILE A 122 7.33 7.67 -3.07
C ILE A 122 6.30 6.71 -3.66
N LYS A 123 5.78 5.75 -2.88
CA LYS A 123 4.72 4.82 -3.33
C LYS A 123 3.48 5.56 -3.83
N SER A 124 3.06 6.62 -3.13
CA SER A 124 1.92 7.46 -3.53
C SER A 124 2.17 8.18 -4.86
N ARG A 125 3.37 8.73 -5.07
CA ARG A 125 3.75 9.38 -6.33
C ARG A 125 3.85 8.40 -7.49
N GLU A 126 4.46 7.24 -7.27
CA GLU A 126 4.53 6.17 -8.27
C GLU A 126 3.12 5.71 -8.67
N PHE A 127 2.21 5.58 -7.70
CA PHE A 127 0.82 5.28 -7.99
C PHE A 127 0.15 6.36 -8.83
N ALA A 128 0.29 7.64 -8.46
CA ALA A 128 -0.27 8.76 -9.23
C ALA A 128 0.29 8.80 -10.67
N ALA A 129 1.58 8.54 -10.84
CA ALA A 129 2.22 8.47 -12.16
C ALA A 129 1.68 7.31 -13.00
N LYS A 130 1.50 6.12 -12.40
CA LYS A 130 0.86 4.98 -13.07
C LYS A 130 -0.57 5.31 -13.49
N GLN A 131 -1.35 5.93 -12.60
CA GLN A 131 -2.72 6.35 -12.91
C GLN A 131 -2.76 7.34 -14.08
N ALA A 132 -1.86 8.32 -14.11
CA ALA A 132 -1.75 9.28 -15.22
C ALA A 132 -1.40 8.58 -16.54
N PHE A 133 -0.46 7.63 -16.53
CA PHE A 133 -0.09 6.84 -17.70
C PHE A 133 -1.28 6.03 -18.24
N PHE A 134 -2.03 5.34 -17.38
CA PHE A 134 -3.22 4.61 -17.80
C PHE A 134 -4.32 5.53 -18.33
N GLY A 135 -4.48 6.72 -17.75
CA GLY A 135 -5.40 7.74 -18.27
C GLY A 135 -5.04 8.18 -19.70
N LEU A 136 -3.75 8.39 -19.98
CA LEU A 136 -3.27 8.70 -21.32
C LEU A 136 -3.51 7.55 -22.32
N MET A 137 -3.26 6.31 -21.90
CA MET A 137 -3.55 5.13 -22.72
C MET A 137 -5.04 5.04 -23.04
N PHE A 138 -5.91 5.26 -22.05
CA PHE A 138 -7.35 5.28 -22.26
C PHE A 138 -7.77 6.32 -23.30
N ILE A 139 -7.29 7.57 -23.20
CA ILE A 139 -7.61 8.63 -24.19
C ILE A 139 -7.13 8.23 -25.59
N THR A 140 -5.91 7.69 -25.70
CA THR A 140 -5.33 7.25 -26.98
C THR A 140 -6.12 6.11 -27.61
N LEU A 141 -6.45 5.08 -26.82
CA LEU A 141 -7.16 3.89 -27.29
C LEU A 141 -8.63 4.18 -27.60
N SER A 142 -9.27 5.10 -26.89
CA SER A 142 -10.66 5.47 -27.11
C SER A 142 -10.85 6.45 -28.27
N THR A 143 -9.84 7.30 -28.56
CA THR A 143 -9.98 8.37 -29.57
C THR A 143 -9.12 8.14 -30.80
N ILE A 144 -7.80 7.95 -30.62
CA ILE A 144 -6.84 7.92 -31.73
C ILE A 144 -6.96 6.59 -32.49
N VAL A 145 -7.04 5.46 -31.79
CA VAL A 145 -7.11 4.15 -32.45
C VAL A 145 -8.37 3.99 -33.31
N PRO A 146 -9.59 4.35 -32.86
CA PRO A 146 -10.78 4.27 -33.70
C PRO A 146 -10.74 5.24 -34.89
N ALA A 147 -10.15 6.43 -34.71
CA ALA A 147 -9.96 7.40 -35.79
C ALA A 147 -8.95 6.92 -36.85
N LEU A 148 -7.84 6.30 -36.44
CA LEU A 148 -6.88 5.71 -37.36
C LEU A 148 -7.46 4.48 -38.06
N PHE A 149 -8.24 3.67 -37.35
CA PHE A 149 -8.93 2.52 -37.92
C PHE A 149 -9.94 2.96 -38.98
N SER A 150 -10.76 3.99 -38.72
CA SER A 150 -11.72 4.49 -39.70
C SER A 150 -11.02 5.06 -40.94
N ALA A 151 -9.93 5.81 -40.77
CA ALA A 151 -9.12 6.30 -41.89
C ALA A 151 -8.51 5.14 -42.69
N PHE A 152 -7.99 4.11 -42.02
CA PHE A 152 -7.44 2.91 -42.65
C PHE A 152 -8.50 2.14 -43.43
N VAL A 153 -9.72 1.99 -42.91
CA VAL A 153 -10.82 1.34 -43.63
C VAL A 153 -11.16 2.12 -44.91
N ILE A 154 -11.27 3.45 -44.83
CA ILE A 154 -11.57 4.30 -45.99
C ILE A 154 -10.47 4.17 -47.05
N VAL A 155 -9.21 4.42 -46.68
CA VAL A 155 -8.09 4.41 -47.62
C VAL A 155 -7.80 3.00 -48.14
N GLY A 156 -7.83 2.00 -47.26
CA GLY A 156 -7.61 0.60 -47.61
C GLY A 156 -8.64 0.06 -48.58
N SER A 157 -9.91 0.47 -48.45
CA SER A 157 -10.97 0.11 -49.41
C SER A 157 -10.76 0.71 -50.80
N VAL A 158 -10.04 1.83 -50.91
CA VAL A 158 -9.80 2.53 -52.19
C VAL A 158 -8.53 2.04 -52.88
N PHE A 159 -7.48 1.71 -52.12
CA PHE A 159 -6.14 1.49 -52.69
C PHE A 159 -5.60 0.06 -52.56
N LEU A 160 -6.14 -0.74 -51.63
CA LEU A 160 -5.57 -2.05 -51.28
C LEU A 160 -6.51 -3.23 -51.59
N ASP A 161 -7.65 -2.98 -52.26
CA ASP A 161 -8.73 -3.96 -52.49
C ASP A 161 -9.21 -4.70 -51.22
N PHE A 162 -8.99 -4.11 -50.04
CA PHE A 162 -9.50 -4.64 -48.79
C PHE A 162 -11.00 -4.38 -48.70
N THR A 163 -11.80 -5.45 -48.82
CA THR A 163 -13.26 -5.41 -48.70
C THR A 163 -13.67 -5.60 -47.24
N PHE A 164 -13.61 -4.53 -46.45
CA PHE A 164 -14.29 -4.50 -45.16
C PHE A 164 -15.79 -4.41 -45.38
N SER A 165 -16.55 -5.42 -44.94
CA SER A 165 -18.00 -5.34 -44.95
C SER A 165 -18.46 -4.26 -43.97
N SER A 166 -19.59 -3.59 -44.26
CA SER A 166 -20.17 -2.62 -43.32
C SER A 166 -20.44 -3.24 -41.95
N SER A 167 -20.77 -4.52 -41.89
CA SER A 167 -20.94 -5.27 -40.64
C SER A 167 -19.68 -5.28 -39.77
N ASP A 168 -18.49 -5.40 -40.38
CA ASP A 168 -17.24 -5.62 -39.66
C ASP A 168 -16.77 -4.33 -38.98
N VAL A 169 -16.98 -3.20 -39.65
CA VAL A 169 -16.71 -1.87 -39.10
C VAL A 169 -17.65 -1.58 -37.93
N TRP A 170 -18.95 -1.87 -38.09
CA TRP A 170 -19.92 -1.71 -37.00
C TRP A 170 -19.59 -2.57 -35.79
N ILE A 171 -19.18 -3.84 -35.99
CA ILE A 171 -18.74 -4.73 -34.91
C ILE A 171 -17.49 -4.18 -34.22
N ALA A 172 -16.52 -3.65 -34.96
CA ALA A 172 -15.32 -3.06 -34.39
C ALA A 172 -15.63 -1.88 -33.46
N PHE A 173 -16.53 -0.98 -33.88
CA PHE A 173 -16.92 0.19 -33.07
C PHE A 173 -17.87 -0.15 -31.91
N ALA A 174 -18.80 -1.08 -32.10
CA ALA A 174 -19.78 -1.44 -31.07
C ALA A 174 -19.21 -2.40 -30.02
N VAL A 175 -18.22 -3.22 -30.38
CA VAL A 175 -17.72 -4.30 -29.51
C VAL A 175 -16.22 -4.19 -29.27
N LEU A 176 -15.39 -4.14 -30.32
CA LEU A 176 -13.93 -4.26 -30.17
C LEU A 176 -13.32 -3.09 -29.39
N PHE A 177 -13.56 -1.85 -29.81
CA PHE A 177 -12.98 -0.68 -29.11
C PHE A 177 -13.53 -0.48 -27.70
N PRO A 178 -14.86 -0.58 -27.46
CA PRO A 178 -15.38 -0.55 -26.10
C PRO A 178 -14.79 -1.67 -25.23
N ALA A 179 -14.60 -2.88 -25.75
CA ALA A 179 -13.99 -3.98 -25.00
C ALA A 179 -12.52 -3.69 -24.62
N LEU A 180 -11.75 -3.06 -25.51
CA LEU A 180 -10.37 -2.63 -25.21
C LEU A 180 -10.35 -1.54 -24.14
N ASP A 181 -11.21 -0.53 -24.26
CA ASP A 181 -11.35 0.54 -23.28
C ASP A 181 -11.79 0.00 -21.91
N PHE A 182 -12.75 -0.91 -21.88
CA PHE A 182 -13.17 -1.61 -20.67
C PHE A 182 -12.03 -2.41 -20.04
N THR A 183 -11.18 -3.05 -20.86
CA THR A 183 -10.02 -3.80 -20.37
C THR A 183 -9.03 -2.84 -19.67
N VAL A 184 -8.72 -1.71 -20.28
CA VAL A 184 -7.83 -0.69 -19.68
C VAL A 184 -8.43 -0.13 -18.39
N LEU A 185 -9.72 0.17 -18.38
CA LEU A 185 -10.43 0.65 -17.19
C LEU A 185 -10.48 -0.41 -16.08
N TYR A 186 -10.64 -1.69 -16.44
CA TYR A 186 -10.60 -2.80 -15.50
C TYR A 186 -9.21 -2.88 -14.82
N TYR A 187 -8.13 -2.83 -15.61
CA TYR A 187 -6.76 -2.81 -15.07
C TYR A 187 -6.48 -1.55 -14.22
N LEU A 188 -7.04 -0.39 -14.59
CA LEU A 188 -6.94 0.83 -13.80
C LEU A 188 -7.70 0.72 -12.45
N SER A 189 -8.85 0.04 -12.48
CA SER A 189 -9.68 -0.21 -11.30
C SER A 189 -8.97 -1.13 -10.29
N GLU A 190 -8.28 -2.18 -10.77
CA GLU A 190 -7.48 -3.06 -9.91
C GLU A 190 -6.21 -2.41 -9.37
N ALA A 191 -5.68 -1.39 -10.06
CA ALA A 191 -4.49 -0.66 -9.63
C ALA A 191 -4.74 0.27 -8.43
N LYS A 192 -5.99 0.51 -8.01
CA LYS A 192 -6.30 1.39 -6.87
C LYS A 192 -5.57 0.92 -5.60
N PRO A 193 -4.69 1.73 -5.00
CA PRO A 193 -4.04 1.39 -3.76
C PRO A 193 -5.13 1.34 -2.69
N LYS A 194 -5.21 0.20 -1.99
CA LYS A 194 -5.96 0.08 -0.73
C LYS A 194 -5.31 0.87 0.44
N VAL A 195 -4.62 1.95 0.13
CA VAL A 195 -3.89 2.78 1.09
C VAL A 195 -4.22 4.25 0.86
N LEU A 196 -5.48 4.58 1.16
CA LEU A 196 -5.89 5.82 1.81
C LEU A 196 -6.91 5.42 2.89
#